data_AF-Q0RMB9-F1
#
_entry.id   AF-Q0RMB9-F1
#
_cell.length_a   1.000
_cell.length_b   1.000
_cell.length_c   1.000
_cell.angle_alpha   90.00
_cell.angle_beta   90.00
_cell.angle_gamma   90.00
#
_symmetry.space_group_name_H-M   'P 1'
#
loop_
_entity.id
_entity.type
_entity.pdbx_description
1 polymer ?
#
loop_
_entity_poly.entity_id
_entity_poly.type
_entity_poly.pdbx_seq_one_letter_code
_entity_poly.pdbx_strand_id
1 'polypeptide(L)'
;MVNDQLKSLMTAYGYGGMPLDRFAVAYVVPLEVGGSPGTAGDLSNLWPVPAGSKMPTTVALVRGRVCAGTMQLTAAQNQFRRDWRALGRTVGAL
;
A
#
# COMPACT_ATOMS: atom_id res chain seq x y z
N MET A 1 -8.01 18.25 6.82
CA MET A 1 -7.73 17.55 5.54
C MET A 1 -7.03 16.20 5.73
N VAL A 2 -5.77 16.09 6.20
CA VAL A 2 -5.12 14.76 6.37
C VAL A 2 -5.79 13.92 7.48
N ASN A 3 -6.14 14.55 8.62
CA ASN A 3 -6.73 13.84 9.75
C ASN A 3 -8.16 13.34 9.48
N ASP A 4 -8.97 14.10 8.74
CA ASP A 4 -10.36 13.69 8.41
C ASP A 4 -10.37 12.50 7.45
N GLN A 5 -9.45 12.50 6.49
CA GLN A 5 -9.28 11.41 5.53
C GLN A 5 -8.79 10.13 6.22
N LEU A 6 -7.80 10.24 7.12
CA LEU A 6 -7.34 9.12 7.94
C LEU A 6 -8.45 8.60 8.88
N LYS A 7 -9.25 9.48 9.47
CA LYS A 7 -10.38 9.09 10.33
C LYS A 7 -11.45 8.29 9.57
N SER A 8 -11.82 8.74 8.37
CA SER A 8 -12.74 8.03 7.48
C SER A 8 -12.17 6.67 7.06
N LEU A 9 -10.89 6.62 6.71
CA LEU A 9 -10.18 5.39 6.37
C LEU A 9 -10.17 4.41 7.55
N MET A 10 -9.78 4.85 8.75
CA MET A 10 -9.76 4.01 9.94
C MET A 10 -11.13 3.42 10.26
N THR A 11 -12.19 4.22 10.13
CA THR A 11 -13.57 3.75 10.31
C THR A 11 -13.93 2.66 9.31
N ALA A 12 -13.61 2.86 8.01
CA ALA A 12 -13.88 1.89 6.96
C ALA A 12 -13.18 0.53 7.18
N TYR A 13 -12.03 0.54 7.84
CA TYR A 13 -11.24 -0.66 8.18
C TYR A 13 -11.51 -1.21 9.60
N GLY A 14 -12.50 -0.67 10.33
CA GLY A 14 -12.87 -1.16 11.66
C GLY A 14 -12.02 -0.66 12.83
N TYR A 15 -11.16 0.34 12.61
CA TYR A 15 -10.31 0.98 13.62
C TYR A 15 -10.91 2.29 14.16
N GLY A 16 -12.22 2.49 14.02
CA GLY A 16 -12.91 3.71 14.48
C GLY A 16 -12.64 4.00 15.96
N GLY A 17 -12.34 5.26 16.28
CA GLY A 17 -12.09 5.73 17.65
C GLY A 17 -10.70 5.41 18.20
N MET A 18 -9.84 4.68 17.47
CA MET A 18 -8.44 4.50 17.89
C MET A 18 -7.63 5.79 17.70
N PRO A 19 -6.58 6.02 18.51
CA PRO A 19 -5.68 7.17 18.37
C PRO A 19 -5.03 7.20 16.98
N LEU A 20 -5.18 8.32 16.26
CA LEU A 20 -4.68 8.48 14.89
C LEU A 20 -3.15 8.42 14.81
N ASP A 21 -2.45 8.84 15.86
CA ASP A 21 -0.99 8.86 15.96
C ASP A 21 -0.34 7.46 15.96
N ARG A 22 -1.14 6.41 16.20
CA ARG A 22 -0.71 5.01 16.09
C ARG A 22 -0.74 4.48 14.66
N PHE A 23 -1.27 5.26 13.72
CA PHE A 23 -1.45 4.85 12.35
C PHE A 23 -0.81 5.82 11.36
N ALA A 24 -0.37 5.27 10.24
CA ALA A 24 -0.04 6.01 9.03
C ALA A 24 -0.94 5.54 7.89
N VAL A 25 -0.97 6.31 6.81
CA VAL A 25 -1.61 5.90 5.57
C VAL A 25 -0.54 5.30 4.65
N ALA A 26 -0.82 4.15 4.08
CA ALA A 26 -0.01 3.56 3.02
C ALA A 26 -0.87 3.25 1.79
N TYR A 27 -0.21 3.08 0.64
CA TYR A 27 -0.85 2.59 -0.57
C TYR A 27 -0.96 1.06 -0.55
N VAL A 28 -2.12 0.53 -0.93
CA VAL A 28 -2.32 -0.92 -1.13
C VAL A 28 -1.51 -1.38 -2.34
N VAL A 29 -1.62 -0.68 -3.46
CA VAL A 29 -0.75 -0.77 -4.63
C VAL A 29 0.14 0.45 -4.68
N PRO A 30 1.47 0.31 -4.64
CA PRO A 30 2.39 1.46 -4.71
C PRO A 30 2.23 2.26 -6.00
N LEU A 31 2.42 3.58 -5.90
CA LEU A 31 2.38 4.48 -7.06
C LEU A 31 3.41 4.11 -8.12
N GLU A 32 4.57 3.63 -7.69
CA GLU A 32 5.69 3.21 -8.51
C GLU A 32 5.38 2.01 -9.41
N VAL A 33 4.28 1.30 -9.13
CA VAL A 33 3.74 0.22 -9.95
C VAL A 33 2.30 0.52 -10.40
N GLY A 34 1.98 1.81 -10.57
CA GLY A 34 0.72 2.27 -11.17
C GLY A 34 -0.50 2.22 -10.24
N GLY A 35 -0.30 2.25 -8.92
CA GLY A 35 -1.38 2.48 -7.97
C GLY A 35 -2.02 3.86 -8.14
N SER A 36 -3.30 3.97 -7.79
CA SER A 36 -4.00 5.27 -7.76
C SER A 36 -3.49 6.12 -6.57
N PRO A 37 -3.29 7.44 -6.73
CA PRO A 37 -2.83 8.31 -5.65
C PRO A 37 -3.81 8.49 -4.50
N GLY A 38 -5.05 7.99 -4.64
CA GLY A 38 -6.08 8.16 -3.63
C GLY A 38 -6.44 9.63 -3.45
N THR A 39 -7.07 10.22 -4.47
CA THR A 39 -7.55 11.61 -4.40
C THR A 39 -8.70 11.72 -3.40
N ALA A 40 -8.95 12.93 -2.89
CA ALA A 40 -10.07 13.20 -1.97
C ALA A 40 -11.39 12.63 -2.54
N GLY A 41 -11.91 11.57 -1.91
CA GLY A 41 -13.12 10.87 -2.32
C GLY A 41 -12.93 9.42 -2.80
N ASP A 42 -11.71 9.03 -3.19
CA ASP A 42 -11.37 7.64 -3.55
C ASP A 42 -10.24 7.12 -2.64
N LEU A 43 -10.62 6.38 -1.60
CA LEU A 43 -9.70 5.77 -0.65
C LEU A 43 -9.42 4.30 -0.96
N SER A 44 -9.86 3.80 -2.12
CA SER A 44 -9.81 2.36 -2.45
C SER A 44 -8.39 1.79 -2.53
N ASN A 45 -7.39 2.65 -2.81
CA ASN A 45 -5.97 2.28 -2.83
C ASN A 45 -5.23 2.65 -1.54
N LEU A 46 -5.92 3.06 -0.49
CA LEU A 46 -5.32 3.43 0.78
C LEU A 46 -5.68 2.41 1.85
N TRP A 47 -4.75 2.17 2.78
CA TRP A 47 -5.01 1.37 3.98
C TRP A 47 -4.29 1.96 5.19
N PRO A 48 -4.89 1.87 6.39
CA PRO A 48 -4.24 2.29 7.63
C PRO A 48 -3.22 1.23 8.03
N VAL A 49 -2.00 1.66 8.33
CA VAL A 49 -0.93 0.78 8.83
C VAL A 49 -0.47 1.25 10.20
N PRO A 50 0.03 0.35 11.07
CA PRO A 50 0.72 0.78 12.28
C PRO A 50 1.85 1.75 11.93
N ALA A 51 1.93 2.85 12.69
CA ALA A 51 3.00 3.83 12.54
C ALA A 51 4.38 3.13 12.59
N GLY A 52 5.26 3.47 11.65
CA GLY A 52 6.58 2.85 11.52
C GLY A 52 6.65 1.61 10.63
N SER A 53 5.54 1.13 10.06
CA SER A 53 5.54 0.04 9.08
C SER A 53 6.34 0.41 7.82
N LYS A 54 7.22 -0.49 7.34
CA LYS A 54 8.07 -0.26 6.15
C LYS A 54 7.78 -1.30 5.06
N MET A 55 7.47 -0.83 3.85
CA MET A 55 7.36 -1.62 2.60
C MET A 55 8.42 -1.31 1.49
N PRO A 56 9.43 -0.42 1.67
CA PRO A 56 10.14 0.18 0.54
C PRO A 56 10.95 -0.81 -0.32
N THR A 57 11.56 -1.83 0.28
CA THR A 57 12.39 -2.81 -0.45
C THR A 57 11.57 -3.63 -1.45
N THR A 58 10.39 -4.11 -1.04
CA THR A 58 9.48 -4.86 -1.93
C THR A 58 9.08 -4.03 -3.13
N VAL A 59 8.71 -2.76 -2.92
CA VAL A 59 8.32 -1.85 -4.01
C VAL A 59 9.45 -1.66 -5.01
N ALA A 60 10.67 -1.40 -4.52
CA ALA A 60 11.83 -1.17 -5.37
C ALA A 60 12.16 -2.40 -6.25
N LEU A 61 12.16 -3.60 -5.67
CA LEU A 61 12.45 -4.84 -6.41
C LEU A 61 11.35 -5.18 -7.42
N VAL A 62 10.08 -5.02 -7.05
CA VAL A 62 8.96 -5.31 -7.95
C VAL A 62 8.93 -4.32 -9.11
N ARG A 63 9.15 -3.03 -8.85
CA ARG A 63 9.30 -2.01 -9.91
C ARG A 63 10.41 -2.41 -10.89
N GLY A 64 11.57 -2.83 -10.38
CA GLY A 64 12.68 -3.29 -11.21
C GLY A 64 12.28 -4.46 -12.12
N ARG A 65 11.59 -5.47 -11.59
CA ARG A 65 11.11 -6.63 -12.36
C ARG A 65 10.08 -6.26 -13.43
N VAL A 66 9.20 -5.31 -13.13
CA VAL A 66 8.22 -4.77 -14.09
C VAL A 66 8.93 -4.03 -15.22
N CYS A 67 9.85 -3.11 -14.90
CA CYS A 67 10.62 -2.37 -15.90
C CYS A 67 11.48 -3.29 -16.77
N ALA A 68 11.98 -4.40 -16.22
CA ALA A 68 12.74 -5.41 -16.96
C ALA A 68 11.87 -6.37 -17.79
N GLY A 69 10.54 -6.26 -17.73
CA GLY A 69 9.61 -7.17 -18.42
C GLY A 69 9.52 -8.57 -17.83
N THR A 70 10.21 -8.84 -16.72
CA THR A 70 10.21 -10.16 -16.03
C THR A 70 8.98 -10.38 -15.14
N MET A 71 8.15 -9.34 -14.94
CA MET A 71 6.87 -9.40 -14.25
C MET A 71 5.90 -8.46 -14.95
N GLN A 72 4.69 -8.93 -15.26
CA GLN A 72 3.65 -8.05 -15.82
C GLN A 72 3.17 -7.05 -14.77
N LEU A 73 2.90 -5.80 -15.18
CA LEU A 73 2.40 -4.75 -14.30
C LEU A 73 1.12 -5.17 -13.56
N THR A 74 0.16 -5.76 -14.28
CA THR A 74 -1.11 -6.26 -13.72
C THR A 74 -0.89 -7.37 -12.69
N ALA A 75 0.08 -8.27 -12.92
CA ALA A 75 0.44 -9.30 -11.97
C ALA A 75 1.04 -8.70 -10.69
N ALA A 76 1.93 -7.72 -10.81
CA ALA A 76 2.49 -7.00 -9.66
C ALA A 76 1.39 -6.32 -8.83
N GLN A 77 0.48 -5.59 -9.48
CA GLN A 77 -0.64 -4.89 -8.84
C GLN A 77 -1.56 -5.87 -8.09
N ASN A 78 -1.88 -7.02 -8.70
CA ASN A 78 -2.69 -8.05 -8.07
C ASN A 78 -2.01 -8.67 -6.84
N GLN A 79 -0.68 -8.88 -6.89
CA GLN A 79 0.06 -9.41 -5.75
C GLN A 79 0.12 -8.41 -4.59
N PHE A 80 0.32 -7.12 -4.88
CA PHE A 80 0.25 -6.06 -3.86
C PHE A 80 -1.12 -5.99 -3.18
N ARG A 81 -2.22 -6.07 -3.94
CA ARG A 81 -3.59 -6.08 -3.40
C ARG A 81 -3.86 -7.28 -2.50
N ARG A 82 -3.24 -8.44 -2.80
CA ARG A 82 -3.51 -9.69 -2.11
C ARG A 82 -2.66 -9.87 -0.85
N ASP A 83 -1.33 -9.82 -1.00
CA ASP A 83 -0.38 -10.03 0.09
C ASP A 83 1.01 -9.50 -0.32
N TRP A 84 1.25 -8.24 -0.04
CA TRP A 84 2.55 -7.60 -0.32
C TRP A 84 3.71 -8.24 0.47
N ARG A 85 3.45 -8.91 1.61
CA ARG A 85 4.50 -9.57 2.40
C ARG A 85 4.91 -10.88 1.75
N ALA A 86 3.96 -11.67 1.26
CA ALA A 86 4.27 -12.85 0.46
C ALA A 86 5.02 -12.49 -0.83
N LEU A 87 4.60 -11.41 -1.50
CA LEU A 87 5.34 -10.86 -2.63
C LEU A 87 6.77 -10.47 -2.22
N GLY A 88 6.92 -9.78 -1.09
CA GLY A 88 8.22 -9.42 -0.51
C GLY A 88 9.16 -10.62 -0.34
N ARG A 89 8.68 -11.70 0.27
CA ARG A 89 9.45 -12.96 0.39
C ARG A 89 9.83 -13.55 -0.97
N THR A 90 8.91 -13.50 -1.94
CA THR A 90 9.13 -14.03 -3.29
C THR A 90 10.21 -13.25 -4.06
N VAL A 91 10.28 -11.94 -3.84
CA VAL A 91 11.27 -11.09 -4.52
C VAL A 91 12.58 -10.93 -3.73
N GLY A 92 12.68 -11.50 -2.53
CA GLY A 92 13.86 -11.40 -1.66
C GLY A 92 13.96 -10.09 -0.87
N ALA A 93 12.82 -9.44 -0.60
CA ALA A 93 12.74 -8.20 0.19
C ALA A 93 12.46 -8.41 1.68
N LEU A 94 12.01 -9.61 2.08
CA LEU A 94 11.56 -9.97 3.43
C LEU A 94 11.98 -11.40 3.79
#